data_AF-A0A382S832-F1
#
_entry.id   AF-A0A382S832-F1
#
_cell.length_a   1.000
_cell.length_b   1.000
_cell.length_c   1.000
_cell.angle_alpha   90.00
_cell.angle_beta   90.00
_cell.angle_gamma   90.00
#
_symmetry.space_group_name_H-M   'P 1'
#
loop_
_entity.id
_entity.type
_entity.pdbx_description
1 polymer ?
#
loop_
_entity_poly.entity_id
_entity_poly.type
_entity_poly.pdbx_seq_one_letter_code
_entity_poly.pdbx_strand_id
1 'polypeptide(L)'
;VLGDKSEGRIKQSYENFLKFRIVVEALNKIQGQSGHSFALDGELITNKKVTATEATNILSNIYKCRWTPVTKKLLLVASQLGISLH
;
A
#
# COMPACT_ATOMS: atom_id res chain seq x y z
N VAL A 1 -6.04 -14.12 -5.32
CA VAL A 1 -4.77 -14.32 -6.07
C VAL A 1 -3.59 -13.57 -5.45
N LEU A 2 -3.63 -12.24 -5.22
CA LEU A 2 -2.48 -11.55 -4.62
C LEU A 2 -2.19 -12.00 -3.18
N GLY A 3 -3.22 -12.17 -2.33
CA GLY A 3 -3.04 -12.66 -0.96
C GLY A 3 -2.46 -14.08 -0.90
N ASP A 4 -2.83 -14.93 -1.84
CA ASP A 4 -2.29 -16.28 -2.00
C ASP A 4 -0.78 -16.24 -2.34
N LYS A 5 -0.39 -15.39 -3.28
CA LYS A 5 1.01 -15.15 -3.66
C LYS A 5 1.83 -14.37 -2.63
N SER A 6 1.18 -13.82 -1.60
CA SER A 6 1.85 -13.09 -0.52
C SER A 6 2.39 -14.00 0.58
N GLU A 7 2.34 -15.33 0.38
CA GLU A 7 2.74 -16.34 1.38
C GLU A 7 1.93 -16.20 2.68
N GLY A 8 0.64 -15.85 2.58
CA GLY A 8 -0.25 -15.68 3.73
C GLY A 8 -0.08 -14.36 4.51
N ARG A 9 0.78 -13.43 4.05
CA ARG A 9 1.01 -12.13 4.70
C ARG A 9 -0.15 -11.15 4.59
N ILE A 10 -1.05 -11.39 3.63
CA ILE A 10 -2.31 -10.66 3.51
C ILE A 10 -3.43 -11.67 3.77
N LYS A 11 -4.06 -11.54 4.94
CA LYS A 11 -5.19 -12.40 5.32
C LYS A 11 -6.35 -12.21 4.34
N GLN A 12 -6.97 -13.30 3.88
CA GLN A 12 -8.08 -13.28 2.93
C GLN A 12 -9.44 -13.09 3.63
N SER A 13 -9.56 -12.08 4.49
CA SER A 13 -10.81 -11.72 5.18
C SER A 13 -11.39 -10.43 4.60
N TYR A 14 -12.71 -10.25 4.69
CA TYR A 14 -13.39 -9.05 4.16
C TYR A 14 -12.87 -7.75 4.79
N GLU A 15 -12.66 -7.73 6.11
CA GLU A 15 -12.08 -6.56 6.81
C GLU A 15 -10.68 -6.22 6.28
N ASN A 16 -9.90 -7.25 5.97
CA ASN A 16 -8.57 -7.09 5.42
C ASN A 16 -8.59 -6.58 3.98
N PHE A 17 -9.61 -6.94 3.21
CA PHE A 17 -9.84 -6.36 1.89
C PHE A 17 -10.17 -4.87 1.97
N LEU A 18 -11.00 -4.44 2.93
CA LEU A 18 -11.27 -3.01 3.16
C LEU A 18 -10.01 -2.25 3.56
N LYS A 19 -9.24 -2.78 4.51
CA LYS A 19 -7.93 -2.24 4.90
C LYS A 19 -6.96 -2.14 3.73
N PHE A 20 -6.90 -3.18 2.89
CA PHE A 20 -6.06 -3.19 1.69
C PHE A 20 -6.49 -2.11 0.69
N ARG A 21 -7.79 -1.87 0.50
CA ARG A 21 -8.29 -0.79 -0.36
C ARG A 21 -7.82 0.59 0.11
N ILE A 22 -7.86 0.86 1.41
CA ILE A 22 -7.37 2.12 2.00
C ILE A 22 -5.88 2.30 1.70
N VAL A 23 -5.08 1.24 1.84
CA VAL A 23 -3.63 1.28 1.53
C VAL A 23 -3.37 1.51 0.04
N VAL A 24 -4.17 0.91 -0.84
CA VAL A 24 -4.10 1.15 -2.29
C VAL A 24 -4.48 2.59 -2.64
N GLU A 25 -5.47 3.17 -1.96
CA GLU A 25 -5.83 4.56 -2.14
C GLU A 25 -4.70 5.50 -1.71
N ALA A 26 -4.09 5.24 -0.54
CA ALA A 26 -2.91 5.96 -0.09
C ALA A 26 -1.76 5.90 -1.11
N LEU A 27 -1.51 4.72 -1.71
CA LEU A 27 -0.51 4.57 -2.77
C LEU A 27 -0.84 5.40 -4.02
N ASN A 28 -2.11 5.50 -4.41
CA ASN A 28 -2.53 6.37 -5.52
C ASN A 28 -2.29 7.86 -5.20
N LYS A 29 -2.56 8.29 -3.96
CA LYS A 29 -2.25 9.66 -3.52
C LYS A 29 -0.74 9.93 -3.53
N ILE A 30 0.06 8.97 -3.06
CA ILE A 30 1.53 9.07 -3.07
C ILE A 30 2.07 9.12 -4.50
N GLN A 31 1.50 8.34 -5.43
CA GLN A 31 1.88 8.39 -6.84
C GLN A 31 1.64 9.79 -7.46
N GLY A 32 0.51 10.42 -7.13
CA GLY A 32 0.13 11.73 -7.68
C GLY A 32 0.76 12.94 -7.00
N GLN A 33 1.43 12.77 -5.85
CA GLN A 33 1.99 13.88 -5.08
C GLN A 33 3.50 13.78 -4.93
N SER A 34 4.20 14.75 -5.50
CA SER A 34 5.64 14.95 -5.29
C SER A 34 5.91 15.57 -3.91
N GLY A 35 6.97 15.14 -3.23
CA GLY A 35 7.36 15.62 -1.89
C GLY A 35 7.21 14.58 -0.77
N HIS A 36 7.45 14.99 0.48
CA HIS A 36 7.54 14.09 1.65
C HIS A 36 6.22 13.81 2.37
N SER A 37 5.12 14.45 1.99
CA SER A 37 3.80 14.32 2.62
C SER A 37 2.71 14.04 1.61
N PHE A 38 1.62 13.42 2.05
CA PHE A 38 0.41 13.24 1.28
C PHE A 38 -0.85 13.40 2.12
N ALA A 39 -1.93 13.84 1.48
CA ALA A 39 -3.23 13.94 2.12
C ALA A 39 -4.06 12.68 1.85
N LEU A 40 -4.58 12.06 2.91
CA LEU A 40 -5.52 10.94 2.85
C LEU A 40 -6.71 11.25 3.77
N ASP A 41 -7.91 11.26 3.21
CA ASP A 41 -9.16 11.51 3.96
C ASP A 41 -9.15 12.78 4.86
N GLY A 42 -8.50 13.85 4.40
CA GLY A 42 -8.37 15.10 5.16
C GLY A 42 -7.23 15.10 6.19
N GLU A 43 -6.56 13.98 6.43
CA GLU A 43 -5.37 13.88 7.26
C GLU A 43 -4.10 14.06 6.42
N LEU A 44 -3.18 14.92 6.90
CA LEU A 44 -1.87 15.10 6.28
C LEU A 44 -0.87 14.09 6.85
N ILE A 45 -0.61 13.04 6.09
CA ILE A 45 0.41 12.07 6.41
C ILE A 45 1.78 12.61 5.95
N THR A 46 2.65 12.85 6.92
CA THR A 46 4.03 13.31 6.67
C THR A 46 5.01 12.15 6.73
N ASN A 47 6.23 12.35 6.23
CA ASN A 47 7.31 11.36 6.23
C ASN A 47 6.96 10.06 5.47
N LYS A 48 6.65 10.19 4.17
CA LYS A 48 6.41 9.05 3.27
C LYS A 48 7.51 7.99 3.38
N LYS A 49 7.13 6.75 3.72
CA LYS A 49 8.04 5.59 3.69
C LYS A 49 8.33 5.04 2.29
N VAL A 50 7.60 5.50 1.27
CA VAL A 50 7.79 5.10 -0.13
C VAL A 50 7.72 6.33 -1.04
N THR A 51 8.54 6.32 -2.09
CA THR A 51 8.53 7.35 -3.14
C THR A 51 7.37 7.16 -4.12
N ALA A 52 7.04 8.20 -4.90
CA ALA A 52 6.01 8.12 -5.95
C ALA A 52 6.31 7.03 -7.00
N THR A 53 7.58 6.86 -7.37
CA THR A 53 8.05 5.80 -8.29
C THR A 53 7.83 4.41 -7.69
N GLU A 54 8.16 4.23 -6.41
CA GLU A 54 7.91 2.97 -5.71
C GLU A 54 6.41 2.69 -5.58
N ALA A 55 5.60 3.69 -5.27
CA ALA A 55 4.14 3.54 -5.21
C ALA A 55 3.56 3.09 -6.56
N THR A 56 4.02 3.68 -7.66
CA THR A 56 3.64 3.28 -9.03
C THR A 56 4.01 1.81 -9.31
N ASN A 57 5.23 1.41 -8.91
CA ASN A 57 5.70 0.04 -9.09
C ASN A 57 4.92 -0.97 -8.22
N ILE A 58 4.57 -0.59 -6.98
CA ILE A 58 3.73 -1.40 -6.08
C ILE A 58 2.35 -1.60 -6.71
N LEU A 59 1.70 -0.52 -7.16
CA LEU A 59 0.39 -0.57 -7.83
C LEU A 59 0.44 -1.48 -9.07
N SER A 60 1.45 -1.33 -9.94
CA SER A 60 1.61 -2.20 -11.11
C SER A 60 1.77 -3.68 -10.73
N ASN A 61 2.50 -3.98 -9.66
CA ASN A 61 2.67 -5.35 -9.17
C ASN A 61 1.38 -5.92 -8.56
N ILE A 62 0.57 -5.10 -7.89
CA ILE A 62 -0.76 -5.48 -7.40
C ILE A 62 -1.65 -5.89 -8.58
N TYR A 63 -1.74 -5.08 -9.64
CA TYR A 63 -2.50 -5.41 -10.84
C TYR A 63 -2.00 -6.69 -11.52
N LYS A 64 -0.68 -6.88 -11.58
CA LYS A 64 -0.06 -8.10 -12.13
C LYS A 64 -0.10 -9.30 -11.18
N CYS A 65 -0.67 -9.14 -9.98
CA CYS A 65 -0.65 -10.14 -8.91
C CYS A 65 0.77 -10.71 -8.67
N ARG A 66 1.78 -9.84 -8.52
CA ARG A 66 3.17 -10.24 -8.26
C ARG A 66 3.58 -9.80 -6.87
N TRP A 67 4.07 -10.73 -6.06
CA TRP A 67 4.66 -10.43 -4.77
C TRP A 67 6.17 -10.28 -4.90
N THR A 68 6.63 -9.04 -5.04
CA THR A 68 8.07 -8.71 -5.20
C THR A 68 8.60 -7.98 -3.96
N PRO A 69 9.93 -7.83 -3.78
CA PRO A 69 10.49 -7.01 -2.70
C PRO A 69 9.96 -5.56 -2.70
N VAL A 70 9.68 -5.00 -3.88
CA VAL A 70 9.03 -3.68 -4.01
C VAL A 70 7.60 -3.74 -3.49
N THR A 71 6.85 -4.79 -3.80
CA THR A 71 5.47 -5.00 -3.31
C THR A 71 5.42 -5.16 -1.80
N LYS A 72 6.45 -5.76 -1.17
CA LYS A 72 6.55 -5.87 0.29
C LYS A 72 6.54 -4.50 0.98
N LYS A 73 6.98 -3.42 0.31
CA LYS A 73 6.92 -2.05 0.85
C LYS A 73 5.49 -1.54 1.07
N LEU A 74 4.47 -2.17 0.46
CA LEU A 74 3.07 -1.94 0.80
C LEU A 74 2.80 -2.11 2.31
N LEU A 75 3.46 -3.07 2.97
CA LEU A 75 3.32 -3.28 4.41
C LEU A 75 3.88 -2.10 5.23
N LEU A 76 4.88 -1.38 4.71
CA LEU A 76 5.41 -0.17 5.35
C LEU A 76 4.41 0.98 5.28
N VAL A 77 3.71 1.11 4.16
CA VAL A 77 2.63 2.10 3.99
C VAL A 77 1.44 1.75 4.90
N ALA A 78 1.06 0.48 4.97
CA ALA A 78 0.02 0.01 5.89
C ALA A 78 0.39 0.31 7.35
N SER A 79 1.63 0.00 7.75
CA SER A 79 2.15 0.32 9.09
C SER A 79 2.18 1.82 9.38
N GLN A 80 2.46 2.66 8.39
CA GLN A 80 2.42 4.12 8.53
C GLN A 80 1.00 4.65 8.79
N LEU A 81 -0.02 3.96 8.26
CA LEU A 81 -1.43 4.27 8.48
C LEU A 81 -2.01 3.59 9.74
N GLY A 82 -1.20 2.87 10.52
CA GLY A 82 -1.68 2.09 11.66
C GLY A 82 -2.51 0.86 11.28
N ILE A 83 -2.47 0.44 10.01
CA ILE A 83 -3.25 -0.67 9.47
C ILE A 83 -2.42 -1.96 9.52
N SER A 84 -2.94 -2.99 10.19
CA SER A 84 -2.40 -4.35 10.09
C SER A 84 -3.13 -5.13 9.00
N LEU A 85 -2.36 -5.70 8.06
CA LEU A 85 -2.83 -6.59 7.00
C LEU A 85 -2.57 -8.08 7.30
N HIS A 86 -2.06 -8.39 8.50
CA HIS A 86 -1.76 -9.76 8.96
C HIS A 86 -2.92 -10.35 9.79
#